data_AF-A0A966N5S1-F1
#
_entry.id   AF-A0A966N5S1-F1
#
_cell.length_a   1.000
_cell.length_b   1.000
_cell.length_c   1.000
_cell.angle_alpha   90.00
_cell.angle_beta   90.00
_cell.angle_gamma   90.00
#
_symmetry.space_group_name_H-M   'P 1'
#
loop_
_entity.id
_entity.type
_entity.pdbx_description
1 polymer ?
#
loop_
_entity_poly.entity_id
_entity_poly.type
_entity_poly.pdbx_seq_one_letter_code
_entity_poly.pdbx_strand_id
1 'polypeptide(L)'
;MIDNTELAKYLVSAGRLKLPPEILAPDFGKLAEMWDSCEQVGSSVTCDPPVLDTDLDYLVLAVDWQPFLSQALHEGWELSAYWDAHSLKGALDDGDFVSLRKGKLNIILTACLVFRKKFLLASSLAKRFNLLKKADRICLFQAVLYGK
;
A
#
# COMPACT_ATOMS: atom_id res chain seq x y z
N MET A 1 -16.80 -12.75 -18.35
CA MET A 1 -15.41 -12.66 -17.87
C MET A 1 -15.34 -13.43 -16.57
N ILE A 2 -14.50 -14.45 -16.48
CA ILE A 2 -14.35 -15.23 -15.24
C ILE A 2 -13.52 -14.34 -14.29
N ASP A 3 -14.05 -14.09 -13.10
CA ASP A 3 -13.33 -13.44 -12.01
C ASP A 3 -12.03 -14.22 -11.78
N ASN A 4 -10.88 -13.54 -11.89
CA ASN A 4 -9.57 -14.14 -11.70
C ASN A 4 -9.42 -14.78 -10.31
N THR A 5 -10.22 -14.35 -9.33
CA THR A 5 -10.31 -14.92 -7.98
C THR A 5 -10.97 -16.30 -7.99
N GLU A 6 -12.05 -16.47 -8.76
CA GLU A 6 -12.74 -17.76 -8.90
C GLU A 6 -11.93 -18.75 -9.75
N LEU A 7 -11.23 -18.26 -10.77
CA LEU A 7 -10.31 -19.08 -11.56
C LEU A 7 -9.13 -19.58 -10.71
N ALA A 8 -8.59 -18.74 -9.83
CA ALA A 8 -7.53 -19.13 -8.90
C ALA A 8 -8.01 -20.20 -7.91
N LYS A 9 -9.20 -20.05 -7.33
CA LYS A 9 -9.81 -21.04 -6.41
C LYS A 9 -10.02 -22.41 -7.09
N TYR A 10 -10.51 -22.41 -8.33
CA TYR A 10 -10.72 -23.64 -9.11
C TYR A 10 -9.40 -24.36 -9.44
N LEU A 11 -8.34 -23.63 -9.79
CA LEU A 11 -7.05 -24.23 -10.13
C LEU A 11 -6.32 -24.82 -8.90
N VAL A 12 -6.57 -24.26 -7.71
CA VAL A 12 -6.09 -24.79 -6.43
C VAL A 12 -6.87 -26.05 -6.03
N SER A 13 -8.20 -26.06 -6.12
CA SER A 13 -9.01 -27.24 -5.78
C SER A 13 -8.78 -28.41 -6.74
N ALA A 14 -8.44 -28.14 -7.99
CA ALA A 14 -8.08 -29.15 -8.99
C ALA A 14 -6.64 -29.69 -8.84
N GLY A 15 -5.86 -29.23 -7.85
CA GLY A 15 -4.49 -29.67 -7.59
C GLY A 15 -3.49 -29.30 -8.70
N ARG A 16 -3.85 -28.35 -9.57
CA ARG A 16 -3.05 -27.93 -10.73
C ARG A 16 -2.11 -26.76 -10.44
N LEU A 17 -2.21 -26.18 -9.25
CA LEU A 17 -1.31 -25.15 -8.74
C LEU A 17 -0.86 -25.51 -7.33
N LYS A 18 0.45 -25.68 -7.11
CA LYS A 18 1.03 -25.63 -5.75
C LYS A 18 1.32 -24.16 -5.45
N LEU A 19 0.42 -23.49 -4.74
CA LEU A 19 0.76 -22.21 -4.13
C LEU A 19 1.76 -22.47 -3.00
N PRO A 20 2.82 -21.64 -2.84
CA PRO A 20 3.65 -21.70 -1.65
C PRO A 20 2.76 -21.52 -0.39
N PRO A 21 3.08 -22.20 0.71
CA PRO A 21 2.27 -22.16 1.92
C PRO A 21 2.30 -20.73 2.48
N GLU A 22 1.11 -20.12 2.58
CA GLU A 22 0.78 -18.90 3.32
C GLU A 22 1.58 -17.63 2.98
N ILE A 23 1.08 -16.86 2.01
CA ILE A 23 0.85 -15.43 2.29
C ILE A 23 -0.66 -15.31 2.42
N LEU A 24 -1.19 -15.68 3.58
CA LEU A 24 -2.51 -15.17 3.97
C LEU A 24 -2.37 -13.65 3.83
N ALA A 25 -3.12 -13.04 2.92
CA ALA A 25 -3.23 -11.59 2.91
C ALA A 25 -3.53 -11.16 4.35
N PRO A 26 -2.85 -10.14 4.90
CA PRO A 26 -3.09 -9.73 6.27
C PRO A 26 -4.59 -9.51 6.45
N ASP A 27 -5.15 -10.00 7.54
CA ASP A 27 -6.54 -9.72 7.86
C ASP A 27 -6.65 -8.26 8.30
N PHE A 28 -7.11 -7.41 7.39
CA PHE A 28 -7.39 -5.99 7.65
C PHE A 28 -8.77 -5.79 8.29
N GLY A 29 -9.51 -6.86 8.59
CA GLY A 29 -10.81 -6.81 9.23
C GLY A 29 -11.77 -5.90 8.47
N LYS A 30 -12.46 -5.02 9.21
CA LYS A 30 -13.46 -4.10 8.65
C LYS A 30 -12.84 -3.08 7.70
N LEU A 31 -11.55 -2.76 7.84
CA LEU A 31 -10.90 -1.79 6.96
C LEU A 31 -10.91 -2.23 5.50
N ALA A 32 -10.88 -3.54 5.24
CA ALA A 32 -10.92 -4.07 3.87
C ALA A 32 -12.22 -3.77 3.13
N GLU A 33 -13.31 -3.56 3.87
CA GLU A 33 -14.63 -3.23 3.33
C GLU A 33 -14.79 -1.71 3.09
N MET A 34 -13.88 -0.89 3.62
CA MET A 34 -14.00 0.57 3.67
C MET A 34 -13.10 1.29 2.65
N TRP A 35 -12.12 0.61 2.06
CA TRP A 35 -11.27 1.23 1.04
C TRP A 35 -11.90 1.14 -0.35
N ASP A 36 -11.62 2.12 -1.20
CA ASP A 36 -11.95 2.08 -2.63
C ASP A 36 -10.97 1.21 -3.41
N SER A 37 -9.71 1.16 -2.97
CA SER A 37 -8.70 0.24 -3.51
C SER A 37 -7.51 0.08 -2.58
N CYS A 38 -6.82 -1.06 -2.69
CA CYS A 38 -5.63 -1.40 -1.94
C CYS A 38 -4.61 -2.09 -2.85
N GLU A 39 -3.33 -1.73 -2.76
CA GLU A 39 -2.24 -2.36 -3.51
C GLU A 39 -1.04 -2.56 -2.58
N GLN A 40 -0.41 -3.74 -2.61
CA GLN A 40 0.84 -3.96 -1.90
C GLN A 40 1.98 -3.24 -2.63
N VAL A 41 2.75 -2.45 -1.89
CA VAL A 41 3.85 -1.63 -2.40
C VAL A 41 5.09 -1.81 -1.51
N GLY A 42 6.09 -0.95 -1.70
CA GLY A 42 7.29 -0.99 -0.88
C GLY A 42 8.33 -2.00 -1.34
N SER A 43 9.49 -1.99 -0.68
CA SER A 43 10.67 -2.73 -1.13
C SER A 43 10.54 -4.25 -1.07
N SER A 44 9.56 -4.79 -0.33
CA SER A 44 9.27 -6.22 -0.28
C SER A 44 8.69 -6.77 -1.59
N VAL A 45 8.08 -5.92 -2.42
CA VAL A 45 7.46 -6.31 -3.71
C VAL A 45 8.03 -5.58 -4.94
N THR A 46 8.78 -4.49 -4.73
CA THR A 46 9.43 -3.74 -5.82
C THR A 46 10.87 -4.16 -6.11
N CYS A 47 11.59 -4.77 -5.16
CA CYS A 47 12.99 -5.16 -5.34
C CYS A 47 13.13 -6.64 -5.74
N ASP A 48 14.15 -6.95 -6.53
CA ASP A 48 14.59 -8.32 -6.83
C ASP A 48 16.12 -8.44 -6.56
N PRO A 49 16.54 -9.12 -5.47
CA PRO A 49 15.72 -9.90 -4.55
C PRO A 49 14.86 -9.02 -3.62
N PRO A 50 13.74 -9.56 -3.11
CA PRO A 50 12.87 -8.83 -2.18
C PRO A 50 13.59 -8.50 -0.88
N VAL A 51 13.34 -7.30 -0.35
CA VAL A 51 13.85 -6.91 0.97
C VAL A 51 12.94 -7.54 2.04
N LEU A 52 13.48 -8.46 2.84
CA LEU A 52 12.70 -9.26 3.81
C LEU A 52 12.58 -8.62 5.19
N ASP A 53 13.50 -7.72 5.55
CA ASP A 53 13.52 -6.99 6.82
C ASP A 53 12.97 -5.57 6.64
N THR A 54 11.72 -5.50 6.19
CA THR A 54 11.00 -4.25 5.95
C THR A 54 9.52 -4.42 6.28
N ASP A 55 8.80 -3.31 6.40
CA ASP A 55 7.35 -3.34 6.59
C ASP A 55 6.67 -3.88 5.34
N LEU A 56 5.48 -4.44 5.51
CA LEU A 56 4.56 -4.75 4.44
C LEU A 56 3.71 -3.51 4.19
N ASP A 57 4.09 -2.74 3.17
CA ASP A 57 3.42 -1.50 2.80
C ASP A 57 2.19 -1.75 1.90
N TYR A 58 1.08 -1.09 2.23
CA TYR A 58 -0.18 -1.14 1.48
C TYR A 58 -0.65 0.27 1.16
N LEU A 59 -0.72 0.61 -0.13
CA LEU A 59 -1.26 1.88 -0.58
C LEU A 59 -2.79 1.78 -0.68
N VAL A 60 -3.47 2.47 0.23
CA VAL A 60 -4.93 2.47 0.37
C VAL A 60 -5.51 3.80 -0.12
N LEU A 61 -6.47 3.71 -1.03
CA LEU A 61 -7.37 4.82 -1.37
C LEU A 61 -8.66 4.66 -0.58
N ALA A 62 -9.00 5.66 0.23
CA ALA A 62 -10.33 5.81 0.80
C ALA A 62 -10.77 7.27 0.61
N VAL A 63 -11.69 7.51 -0.32
CA VAL A 63 -12.24 8.84 -0.63
C VAL A 63 -12.97 9.38 0.60
N ASP A 64 -13.75 8.53 1.26
CA ASP A 64 -14.32 8.82 2.58
C ASP A 64 -13.36 8.38 3.69
N TRP A 65 -12.29 9.15 3.88
CA TRP A 65 -11.17 8.76 4.73
C TRP A 65 -11.46 8.86 6.23
N GLN A 66 -12.40 9.71 6.66
CA GLN A 66 -12.64 9.99 8.08
C GLN A 66 -13.20 8.76 8.83
N PRO A 67 -14.22 8.05 8.32
CA PRO A 67 -14.66 6.80 8.93
C PRO A 67 -13.58 5.73 8.89
N PHE A 68 -12.84 5.61 7.78
CA PHE A 68 -11.74 4.65 7.65
C PHE A 68 -10.70 4.86 8.74
N LEU A 69 -10.21 6.10 8.89
CA LEU A 69 -9.20 6.43 9.88
C LEU A 69 -9.71 6.19 11.30
N SER A 70 -10.95 6.60 11.60
CA SER A 70 -11.55 6.39 12.93
C SER A 70 -11.64 4.90 13.26
N GLN A 71 -12.04 4.07 12.30
CA GLN A 71 -12.07 2.62 12.46
C GLN A 71 -10.67 2.03 12.66
N ALA A 72 -9.67 2.50 11.89
CA ALA A 72 -8.30 2.01 12.01
C ALA A 72 -7.72 2.33 13.40
N LEU A 73 -7.89 3.55 13.89
CA LEU A 73 -7.45 3.92 15.24
C LEU A 73 -8.18 3.09 16.32
N HIS A 74 -9.48 2.84 16.15
CA HIS A 74 -10.25 1.98 17.06
C HIS A 74 -9.73 0.52 17.08
N GLU A 75 -9.25 0.01 15.94
CA GLU A 75 -8.65 -1.32 15.82
C GLU A 75 -7.18 -1.38 16.28
N GLY A 76 -6.62 -0.29 16.81
CA GLY A 76 -5.27 -0.24 17.34
C GLY A 76 -4.17 -0.04 16.29
N TRP A 77 -4.49 0.57 15.14
CA TRP A 77 -3.49 1.11 14.24
C TRP A 77 -2.93 2.42 14.78
N GLU A 78 -1.64 2.64 14.62
CA GLU A 78 -0.92 3.81 15.14
C GLU A 78 -0.45 4.72 14.00
N LEU A 79 -0.55 6.05 14.17
CA LEU A 79 0.03 6.99 13.21
C LEU A 79 1.56 6.95 13.30
N SER A 80 2.24 6.56 12.22
CA SER A 80 3.68 6.25 12.26
C SER A 80 4.58 7.24 11.50
N ALA A 81 4.04 8.06 10.60
CA ALA A 81 4.83 9.07 9.90
C ALA A 81 3.96 10.24 9.40
N TYR A 82 4.51 11.44 9.60
CA TYR A 82 3.96 12.72 9.20
C TYR A 82 5.08 13.53 8.52
N TRP A 83 4.87 14.02 7.28
CA TRP A 83 5.78 15.01 6.69
C TRP A 83 5.46 16.37 7.32
N ASP A 84 6.10 16.61 8.47
CA ASP A 84 6.39 17.83 9.26
C ASP A 84 5.77 19.23 8.95
N ALA A 85 4.56 19.38 8.40
CA ALA A 85 4.00 20.74 8.23
C ALA A 85 2.47 20.95 8.24
N HIS A 86 1.64 19.92 8.05
CA HIS A 86 0.17 20.10 8.02
C HIS A 86 -0.51 19.48 9.27
N SER A 87 -1.83 19.61 9.42
CA SER A 87 -2.59 18.75 10.33
C SER A 87 -2.92 17.43 9.62
N LEU A 88 -3.31 16.35 10.34
CA LEU A 88 -3.78 15.10 9.72
C LEU A 88 -4.86 15.36 8.66
N LYS A 89 -5.77 16.30 8.97
CA LYS A 89 -6.80 16.76 8.05
C LYS A 89 -6.19 17.48 6.85
N GLY A 90 -5.22 18.36 7.09
CA GLY A 90 -4.46 19.02 6.02
C GLY A 90 -3.80 18.03 5.07
N ALA A 91 -3.09 17.01 5.56
CA ALA A 91 -2.45 16.02 4.67
C ALA A 91 -3.44 15.31 3.74
N LEU A 92 -4.58 14.84 4.25
CA LEU A 92 -5.56 14.12 3.44
C LEU A 92 -6.41 15.03 2.55
N ASP A 93 -6.77 16.22 3.05
CA ASP A 93 -7.55 17.22 2.29
C ASP A 93 -6.70 17.95 1.24
N ASP A 94 -5.40 18.17 1.50
CA ASP A 94 -4.44 18.79 0.58
C ASP A 94 -3.92 17.79 -0.48
N GLY A 95 -4.38 16.54 -0.41
CA GLY A 95 -4.15 15.52 -1.42
C GLY A 95 -2.84 14.73 -1.28
N ASP A 96 -2.29 14.65 -0.08
CA ASP A 96 -1.13 13.84 0.30
C ASP A 96 -1.58 12.50 0.94
N PHE A 97 -0.79 11.97 1.88
CA PHE A 97 -1.09 10.71 2.58
C PHE A 97 -0.74 10.77 4.07
N VAL A 98 -1.26 9.80 4.83
CA VAL A 98 -0.83 9.49 6.20
C VAL A 98 -0.42 8.03 6.30
N SER A 99 0.50 7.72 7.23
CA SER A 99 0.96 6.35 7.47
C SER A 99 0.37 5.80 8.77
N LEU A 100 -0.26 4.63 8.70
CA LEU A 100 -0.81 3.88 9.83
C LEU A 100 -0.07 2.56 9.97
N ARG A 101 0.48 2.25 11.14
CA ARG A 101 1.25 1.03 11.39
C ARG A 101 0.56 0.13 12.42
N LYS A 102 0.67 -1.17 12.21
CA LYS A 102 0.31 -2.21 13.19
C LYS A 102 1.25 -3.41 13.04
N GLY A 103 2.22 -3.53 13.96
CA GLY A 103 3.30 -4.51 13.83
C GLY A 103 4.13 -4.27 12.57
N LYS A 104 4.23 -5.28 11.70
CA LYS A 104 4.92 -5.19 10.39
C LYS A 104 4.05 -4.64 9.26
N LEU A 105 2.76 -4.36 9.51
CA LEU A 105 1.87 -3.82 8.49
C LEU A 105 1.94 -2.31 8.50
N ASN A 106 2.03 -1.71 7.31
CA ASN A 106 1.98 -0.27 7.12
C ASN A 106 0.94 0.08 6.04
N ILE A 107 -0.08 0.83 6.43
CA ILE A 107 -1.05 1.41 5.50
C ILE A 107 -0.60 2.83 5.16
N ILE A 108 -0.44 3.09 3.86
CA ILE A 108 -0.26 4.41 3.28
C ILE A 108 -1.65 4.87 2.82
N LEU A 109 -2.34 5.63 3.66
CA LEU A 109 -3.71 6.09 3.43
C LEU A 109 -3.70 7.42 2.67
N THR A 110 -4.41 7.49 1.55
CA THR A 110 -4.68 8.74 0.81
C THR A 110 -6.15 8.82 0.41
N ALA A 111 -6.68 10.04 0.33
CA ALA A 111 -7.98 10.32 -0.30
C ALA A 111 -7.83 10.82 -1.76
N CYS A 112 -6.59 10.95 -2.24
CA CYS A 112 -6.27 11.59 -3.50
C CYS A 112 -5.95 10.57 -4.60
N LEU A 113 -6.86 10.45 -5.57
CA LEU A 113 -6.66 9.56 -6.73
C LEU A 113 -5.42 9.93 -7.55
N VAL A 114 -5.09 11.22 -7.65
CA VAL A 114 -3.91 11.70 -8.39
C VAL A 114 -2.63 11.27 -7.69
N PHE A 115 -2.55 11.43 -6.36
CA PHE A 115 -1.43 10.96 -5.55
C PHE A 115 -1.25 9.45 -5.73
N ARG A 116 -2.33 8.68 -5.58
CA ARG A 116 -2.29 7.21 -5.77
C ARG A 116 -1.74 6.82 -7.13
N LYS A 117 -2.23 7.43 -8.22
CA LYS A 117 -1.76 7.13 -9.58
C LYS A 117 -0.26 7.39 -9.74
N LYS A 118 0.23 8.54 -9.22
CA LYS A 118 1.65 8.88 -9.24
C LYS A 118 2.49 7.91 -8.39
N PHE A 119 2.00 7.55 -7.21
CA PHE A 119 2.69 6.60 -6.33
C PHE A 119 2.83 5.23 -6.99
N LEU A 120 1.76 4.68 -7.56
CA LEU A 120 1.80 3.42 -8.28
C LEU A 120 2.71 3.47 -9.52
N LEU A 121 2.73 4.59 -10.24
CA LEU A 121 3.67 4.79 -11.33
C LEU A 121 5.13 4.74 -10.83
N ALA A 122 5.43 5.44 -9.74
CA ALA A 122 6.76 5.41 -9.12
C ALA A 122 7.16 3.99 -8.67
N SER A 123 6.24 3.26 -8.02
CA SER A 123 6.44 1.86 -7.62
C SER A 123 6.70 0.95 -8.82
N SER A 124 5.94 1.10 -9.90
CA SER A 124 6.11 0.34 -11.14
C SER A 124 7.47 0.60 -11.80
N LEU A 125 7.89 1.87 -11.85
CA LEU A 125 9.20 2.26 -12.38
C LEU A 125 10.34 1.74 -11.50
N ALA A 126 10.23 1.87 -10.17
CA ALA A 126 11.22 1.36 -9.23
C ALA A 126 11.43 -0.16 -9.41
N LYS A 127 10.33 -0.89 -9.60
CA LYS A 127 10.33 -2.33 -9.90
C LYS A 127 10.97 -2.65 -11.24
N ARG A 128 10.57 -1.94 -12.30
CA ARG A 128 11.09 -2.13 -13.65
C ARG A 128 12.61 -1.91 -13.73
N PHE A 129 13.13 -0.91 -13.02
CA PHE A 129 14.56 -0.61 -12.99
C PHE A 129 15.32 -1.36 -11.89
N ASN A 130 14.61 -2.17 -11.09
CA ASN A 130 15.14 -2.87 -9.92
C ASN A 130 16.02 -1.98 -9.04
N LEU A 131 15.49 -0.82 -8.61
CA LEU A 131 16.24 0.15 -7.83
C LEU A 131 16.51 -0.37 -6.42
N LEU A 132 17.68 -1.00 -6.20
CA LEU A 132 18.05 -1.63 -4.93
C LEU A 132 18.46 -0.63 -3.84
N LYS A 133 19.00 0.53 -4.21
CA LYS A 133 19.40 1.56 -3.23
C LYS A 133 18.21 2.40 -2.78
N LYS A 134 18.05 2.55 -1.46
CA LYS A 134 16.96 3.35 -0.86
C LYS A 134 16.95 4.80 -1.36
N ALA A 135 18.13 5.42 -1.49
CA ALA A 135 18.25 6.79 -1.96
C ALA A 135 17.70 6.98 -3.39
N ASP A 136 17.98 6.03 -4.30
CA ASP A 136 17.52 6.10 -5.69
C ASP A 136 15.99 5.96 -5.78
N ARG A 137 15.40 5.08 -4.94
CA ARG A 137 13.94 4.97 -4.83
C ARG A 137 13.33 6.26 -4.31
N ILE A 138 13.89 6.85 -3.24
CA ILE A 138 13.40 8.12 -2.71
C ILE A 138 13.46 9.22 -3.78
N CYS A 139 14.58 9.31 -4.52
CA CYS A 139 14.74 10.26 -5.62
C CYS A 139 13.65 10.08 -6.70
N LEU A 140 13.42 8.85 -7.16
CA LEU A 140 12.36 8.56 -8.14
C LEU A 140 10.97 8.94 -7.62
N PHE A 141 10.66 8.61 -6.37
CA PHE A 141 9.37 8.96 -5.77
C PHE A 141 9.20 10.47 -5.64
N GLN A 142 10.24 11.22 -5.24
CA GLN A 142 10.19 12.69 -5.18
C GLN A 142 9.94 13.30 -6.57
N ALA A 143 10.62 12.80 -7.60
CA ALA A 143 10.45 13.27 -8.98
C ALA A 143 9.02 13.01 -9.50
N VAL A 144 8.46 11.83 -9.25
CA VAL A 144 7.13 11.45 -9.76
C VAL A 144 5.99 12.07 -8.96
N LEU A 145 6.09 12.07 -7.62
CA LEU A 145 5.05 12.60 -6.74
C LEU A 145 5.02 14.14 -6.81
N TYR A 146 6.18 14.77 -6.70
CA TYR A 146 6.30 16.20 -6.39
C TYR A 146 7.06 17.01 -7.46
N GLY A 147 7.60 16.38 -8.50
CA GLY A 147 8.36 17.08 -9.55
C GLY A 147 9.67 17.71 -9.05
N LYS A 148 10.27 17.12 -8.00
CA LYS A 148 11.51 17.56 -7.37
C LYS A 148 12.68 16.65 -7.73
#